data_AF-A0A4Q1HIK0-F1
#
_entry.id   AF-A0A4Q1HIK0-F1
#
_cell.length_a   1.000
_cell.length_b   1.000
_cell.length_c   1.000
_cell.angle_alpha   90.00
_cell.angle_beta   90.00
_cell.angle_gamma   90.00
#
_symmetry.space_group_name_H-M   'P 1'
#
loop_
_entity.id
_entity.type
_entity.pdbx_description
1 polymer ?
#
loop_
_entity_poly.entity_id
_entity_poly.type
_entity_poly.pdbx_seq_one_letter_code
_entity_poly.pdbx_strand_id
1 'polypeptide(L)'
;MWKIKLLLLLPVSLLASCANPGAATDAAPEVITQTRVVDNSCSWVKPIWVSKSDVLSDGTADQIRVHNETGAKRCGWKPRAK
;
A
#
# COMPACT_ATOMS: atom_id res chain seq x y z
N MET A 1 1.81 33.05 68.74
CA MET A 1 0.79 32.12 68.21
C MET A 1 0.64 32.14 66.66
N TRP A 2 1.17 33.13 65.94
CA TRP A 2 1.18 33.12 64.46
C TRP A 2 2.08 32.01 63.88
N LYS A 3 3.31 31.86 64.41
CA LYS A 3 4.32 30.92 63.87
C LYS A 3 3.87 29.45 63.84
N ILE A 4 2.95 29.06 64.73
CA ILE A 4 2.39 27.69 64.79
C ILE A 4 1.33 27.48 63.68
N LYS A 5 0.58 28.52 63.31
CA LYS A 5 -0.40 28.44 62.20
C LYS A 5 0.27 28.32 60.83
N LEU A 6 1.48 28.87 60.66
CA LEU A 6 2.23 28.73 59.41
C LEU A 6 2.84 27.32 59.24
N LEU A 7 3.14 26.65 60.36
CA LEU A 7 3.78 25.33 60.35
C LEU A 7 2.80 24.19 59.99
N LEU A 8 1.50 24.40 60.17
CA LEU A 8 0.46 23.40 59.91
C LEU A 8 -0.06 23.37 58.47
N LEU A 9 0.30 24.35 57.63
CA LEU A 9 -0.12 24.42 56.22
C LEU A 9 0.90 23.80 55.24
N LEU A 10 2.11 23.50 55.72
CA LEU A 10 3.20 22.94 54.91
C LEU A 10 3.16 21.41 54.65
N PRO A 11 2.51 20.54 55.45
CA PRO A 11 2.57 19.10 55.18
C PRO A 11 1.50 18.61 54.18
N VAL A 12 0.49 19.41 53.83
CA VAL A 12 -0.64 18.97 52.96
C VAL A 12 -0.29 19.05 51.47
N SER A 13 0.63 19.92 51.07
CA SER A 13 1.02 20.10 49.65
C SER A 13 2.00 19.04 49.13
N LEU A 14 2.55 18.18 49.98
CA LEU A 14 3.54 17.15 49.59
C LEU A 14 2.94 15.79 49.18
N LEU A 15 1.63 15.58 49.37
CA LEU A 15 0.98 14.29 49.03
C LEU A 15 0.39 14.23 47.60
N ALA A 16 0.50 15.30 46.81
CA ALA A 16 -0.08 15.39 45.47
C ALA A 16 0.92 15.14 44.32
N SER A 17 2.06 14.48 44.57
CA SER A 17 3.08 14.24 43.53
C SER A 17 3.55 12.79 43.52
N CYS A 18 2.65 11.84 43.25
CA CYS A 18 3.01 10.49 42.80
C CYS A 18 1.85 9.87 41.99
N ALA A 19 1.53 10.46 40.85
CA ALA A 19 0.81 9.76 39.79
C ALA A 19 1.30 10.26 38.44
N ASN A 20 2.59 10.04 38.16
CA ASN A 20 3.03 9.92 36.78
C ASN A 20 2.73 8.46 36.38
N PRO A 21 1.66 8.16 35.62
CA PRO A 21 1.65 6.92 34.87
C PRO A 21 2.94 6.97 34.03
N GLY A 22 3.89 6.10 34.36
CA GLY A 22 5.13 6.00 33.61
C GLY A 22 4.79 5.93 32.13
N ALA A 23 5.46 6.75 31.32
CA ALA A 23 5.31 6.69 29.87
C ALA A 23 5.44 5.22 29.47
N ALA A 24 4.35 4.63 28.97
CA ALA A 24 4.36 3.27 28.48
C ALA A 24 5.38 3.21 27.34
N THR A 25 6.58 2.72 27.62
CA THR A 25 7.68 2.67 26.64
C THR A 25 7.55 1.51 25.66
N ASP A 26 6.47 0.73 25.76
CA ASP A 26 6.19 -0.38 24.85
C ASP A 26 4.92 -0.15 24.02
N ALA A 27 4.71 1.10 23.57
CA ALA A 27 3.76 1.33 22.48
C ALA A 27 4.31 0.62 21.24
N ALA A 28 3.68 -0.49 20.86
CA ALA A 28 4.00 -1.18 19.62
C ALA A 28 4.00 -0.18 18.46
N PRO A 29 4.95 -0.27 17.50
CA PRO A 29 5.04 0.68 16.41
C PRO A 29 3.72 0.71 15.64
N GLU A 30 3.22 1.92 15.38
CA GLU A 30 2.03 2.12 14.57
C GLU A 30 2.30 1.63 13.14
N VAL A 31 1.63 0.54 12.73
CA VAL A 31 1.75 0.00 11.38
C VAL A 31 0.81 0.77 10.46
N ILE A 32 1.35 1.78 9.77
CA ILE A 32 0.62 2.48 8.71
C ILE A 32 0.61 1.59 7.46
N THR A 33 -0.57 1.09 7.08
CA THR A 33 -0.76 0.34 5.83
C THR A 33 -1.16 1.31 4.72
N GLN A 34 -0.38 1.37 3.64
CA GLN A 34 -0.72 2.14 2.45
C GLN A 34 -0.98 1.22 1.25
N THR A 35 -2.14 1.37 0.63
CA THR A 35 -2.47 0.66 -0.60
C THR A 35 -1.81 1.36 -1.79
N ARG A 36 -0.99 0.63 -2.54
CA ARG A 36 -0.44 1.09 -3.83
C ARG A 36 -1.19 0.44 -4.98
N VAL A 37 -1.72 1.26 -5.88
CA VAL A 37 -2.23 0.80 -7.17
C VAL A 37 -1.05 0.67 -8.13
N VAL A 38 -0.82 -0.54 -8.64
CA VAL A 38 0.19 -0.82 -9.66
C VAL A 38 -0.54 -1.21 -10.93
N ASP A 39 -0.44 -0.40 -11.98
CA ASP A 39 -0.93 -0.78 -13.30
C ASP A 39 0.00 -1.85 -13.88
N ASN A 40 -0.46 -3.09 -13.82
CA ASN A 40 0.26 -4.24 -14.35
C ASN A 40 -0.27 -4.68 -15.72
N SER A 41 -1.08 -3.85 -16.40
CA SER A 41 -1.85 -4.22 -17.59
C SER A 41 -1.02 -4.89 -18.68
N CYS A 42 0.09 -4.27 -19.08
CA CYS A 42 0.98 -4.80 -20.10
C CYS A 42 1.86 -5.99 -19.62
N SER A 43 1.90 -6.25 -18.32
CA SER A 43 2.68 -7.35 -17.74
C SER A 43 1.86 -8.62 -17.60
N TRP A 44 0.56 -8.51 -17.27
CA TRP A 44 -0.35 -9.66 -17.15
C TRP A 44 -0.86 -10.16 -18.51
N VAL A 45 -0.98 -9.27 -19.51
CA VAL A 45 -1.33 -9.63 -20.89
C VAL A 45 -0.07 -9.75 -21.74
N LYS A 46 -0.05 -10.71 -22.67
CA LYS A 46 1.02 -10.93 -23.65
C LYS A 46 0.43 -11.06 -25.06
N PRO A 47 1.22 -10.87 -26.12
CA PRO A 47 0.73 -11.07 -27.48
C PRO A 47 0.24 -12.51 -27.66
N ILE A 48 -0.72 -12.70 -28.55
CA ILE A 48 -1.24 -14.01 -28.97
C ILE A 48 -0.55 -14.39 -30.27
N TRP A 49 0.17 -15.51 -30.29
CA TRP A 49 1.02 -15.85 -31.41
C TRP A 49 0.39 -17.00 -32.21
N VAL A 50 -0.15 -16.67 -33.37
CA VAL A 50 -0.83 -17.63 -34.26
C VAL A 50 0.20 -18.41 -35.08
N SER A 51 -0.05 -19.71 -35.29
CA SER A 51 0.66 -20.61 -36.20
C SER A 51 -0.09 -20.74 -37.52
N LYS A 52 0.61 -21.11 -38.60
CA LYS A 52 -0.05 -21.45 -39.87
C LYS A 52 -0.95 -22.69 -39.79
N SER A 53 -0.74 -23.54 -38.78
CA SER A 53 -1.55 -24.74 -38.54
C SER A 53 -2.85 -24.45 -37.79
N ASP A 54 -3.03 -23.24 -37.25
CA ASP A 54 -4.22 -22.90 -36.48
C ASP A 54 -5.42 -22.66 -37.41
N VAL A 55 -6.57 -23.26 -37.09
CA VAL A 55 -7.82 -23.04 -37.81
C VAL A 55 -8.65 -22.01 -37.04
N LEU A 56 -8.68 -20.78 -37.54
CA LEU A 56 -9.42 -19.67 -36.97
C LEU A 56 -10.55 -19.27 -37.91
N SER A 57 -11.70 -18.89 -37.35
CA SER A 57 -12.67 -18.12 -38.12
C SER A 57 -12.14 -16.71 -38.37
N ASP A 58 -12.64 -16.05 -39.42
CA ASP A 58 -12.25 -14.68 -39.75
C ASP A 58 -12.49 -13.72 -38.59
N GLY A 59 -13.62 -13.88 -37.87
CA GLY A 59 -13.95 -13.07 -36.71
C GLY A 59 -12.97 -13.23 -35.55
N THR A 60 -12.50 -14.45 -35.28
CA THR A 60 -11.48 -14.69 -34.24
C THR A 60 -10.11 -14.18 -34.67
N ALA A 61 -9.75 -14.37 -35.94
CA ALA A 61 -8.49 -13.86 -36.48
C ALA A 61 -8.42 -12.32 -36.39
N ASP A 62 -9.52 -11.63 -36.66
CA ASP A 62 -9.61 -10.18 -36.52
C ASP A 62 -9.45 -9.71 -35.07
N GLN A 63 -10.14 -10.37 -34.13
CA GLN A 63 -10.01 -10.04 -32.70
C GLN A 63 -8.56 -10.18 -32.20
N ILE A 64 -7.88 -11.27 -32.58
CA ILE A 64 -6.47 -11.50 -32.24
C ILE A 64 -5.58 -10.43 -32.87
N ARG A 65 -5.82 -10.06 -34.14
CA ARG A 65 -5.10 -8.99 -34.83
C ARG A 65 -5.24 -7.67 -34.06
N VAL A 66 -6.46 -7.24 -33.76
CA VAL A 66 -6.74 -5.98 -33.05
C VAL A 66 -6.10 -5.98 -31.66
N HIS A 67 -6.17 -7.10 -30.93
CA HIS A 67 -5.51 -7.26 -29.64
C HIS A 67 -4.00 -7.03 -29.73
N ASN A 68 -3.34 -7.75 -30.64
CA ASN A 68 -1.89 -7.69 -30.80
C ASN A 68 -1.41 -6.32 -31.30
N GLU A 69 -2.12 -5.71 -32.25
CA GLU A 69 -1.79 -4.37 -32.74
C GLU A 69 -1.97 -3.30 -31.65
N THR A 70 -3.02 -3.42 -30.83
CA THR A 70 -3.25 -2.54 -29.69
C THR A 70 -2.12 -2.68 -28.68
N GLY A 71 -1.72 -3.90 -28.36
CA GLY A 71 -0.58 -4.16 -27.46
C GLY A 71 0.76 -3.75 -28.07
N ALA A 72 0.95 -3.81 -29.38
CA ALA A 72 2.14 -3.26 -30.03
C ALA A 72 2.22 -1.74 -29.84
N LYS A 73 1.09 -1.04 -29.98
CA LYS A 73 1.00 0.42 -29.80
C LYS A 73 1.14 0.85 -28.33
N ARG A 74 0.49 0.14 -27.40
CA ARG A 74 0.39 0.53 -25.98
C ARG A 74 1.45 -0.09 -25.08
N CYS A 75 1.87 -1.31 -25.38
CA CYS A 75 2.74 -2.13 -24.54
C CYS A 75 4.09 -2.47 -25.20
N GLY A 76 4.35 -1.97 -26.41
CA GLY A 76 5.63 -2.18 -27.11
C GLY A 76 5.86 -3.62 -27.58
N TRP A 77 4.81 -4.43 -27.63
CA TRP A 77 4.88 -5.82 -28.08
C TRP A 77 5.45 -5.96 -29.50
N LYS A 78 6.19 -7.04 -29.72
CA LYS A 78 6.84 -7.33 -31.00
C LYS A 78 6.22 -8.57 -31.64
N PRO A 79 6.04 -8.59 -32.97
CA PRO A 79 5.62 -9.79 -33.67
C PRO A 79 6.69 -10.88 -33.62
N ARG A 80 6.28 -12.13 -33.80
CA ARG A 80 7.19 -13.26 -33.99
C ARG A 80 8.06 -13.01 -35.22
N ALA A 81 9.37 -13.25 -35.10
CA ALA A 81 10.21 -13.40 -36.29
C ALA A 81 9.67 -14.56 -37.14
N LYS A 82 9.70 -14.39 -38.46
CA LYS A 82 9.18 -15.37 -39.41
C LYS A 82 9.98 -16.67 -39.42
#